data_AF-A0A1Z5TEG1-F1
#
_entry.id   AF-A0A1Z5TEG1-F1
#
_cell.length_a   1.000
_cell.length_b   1.000
_cell.length_c   1.000
_cell.angle_alpha   90.00
_cell.angle_beta   90.00
_cell.angle_gamma   90.00
#
_symmetry.space_group_name_H-M   'P 1'
#
loop_
_entity.id
_entity.type
_entity.pdbx_description
1 polymer ?
#
loop_
_entity_poly.entity_id
_entity_poly.type
_entity_poly.pdbx_seq_one_letter_code
_entity_poly.pdbx_strand_id
1 'polypeptide(L)'
;MYEEDDISSLGHSELEQHRELRDMVRIAAWEMPLLTTLHQPFTPPDRKALPLRWRYTTYMGEHHPASRKVVVEFQPAHIQSLTPPQRAKLCKLAAQNKRFLGDTIQKLLAEAQDTTDTFADVPLDTRHVKRTPKPKFPREWLLTAERKAELEGLRRRELLEEGRKVEGNLLVSGVGAIEQQRAIDAKRAEEPVMAEARQPVGRGKMGRKEMGQQRVQR
;
A
#
# COMPACT_ATOMS: atom_id res chain seq x y z
N MET A 1 3.74 -63.12 -20.10
CA MET A 1 4.42 -62.99 -18.79
C MET A 1 5.06 -61.60 -18.80
N TYR A 2 4.84 -60.78 -17.79
CA TYR A 2 5.54 -59.49 -17.68
C TYR A 2 6.91 -59.76 -17.03
N GLU A 3 7.99 -59.27 -17.63
CA GLU A 3 9.37 -59.62 -17.25
C GLU A 3 9.97 -58.68 -16.18
N GLU A 4 9.20 -57.68 -15.72
CA GLU A 4 9.61 -56.70 -14.69
C GLU A 4 10.82 -55.81 -15.07
N ASP A 5 11.22 -55.81 -16.33
CA ASP A 5 12.40 -55.09 -16.85
C ASP A 5 12.15 -53.61 -17.18
N ASP A 6 10.91 -53.12 -17.07
CA ASP A 6 10.55 -51.73 -17.40
C ASP A 6 9.62 -51.10 -16.37
N ILE A 7 9.79 -49.79 -16.18
CA ILE A 7 8.99 -48.97 -15.26
C ILE A 7 7.81 -48.32 -16.00
N SER A 8 6.85 -47.82 -15.23
CA SER A 8 5.70 -47.10 -15.79
C SER A 8 6.14 -45.80 -16.48
N SER A 9 5.30 -45.27 -17.37
CA SER A 9 5.54 -43.98 -18.03
C SER A 9 5.75 -42.83 -17.04
N LEU A 10 5.05 -42.85 -15.90
CA LEU A 10 5.26 -41.91 -14.81
C LEU A 10 6.65 -42.08 -14.18
N GLY A 11 7.07 -43.33 -13.94
CA GLY A 11 8.41 -43.63 -13.43
C GLY A 11 9.52 -43.15 -14.38
N HIS A 12 9.35 -43.31 -15.69
CA HIS A 12 10.27 -42.75 -16.68
C HIS A 12 10.33 -41.22 -16.63
N SER A 13 9.20 -40.54 -16.42
CA SER A 13 9.18 -39.08 -16.31
C SER A 13 9.93 -38.58 -15.07
N GLU A 14 9.83 -39.28 -13.94
CA GLU A 14 10.58 -38.96 -12.73
C GLU A 14 12.08 -39.22 -12.91
N LEU A 15 12.44 -40.34 -13.55
CA LEU A 15 13.83 -40.67 -13.88
C LEU A 15 14.46 -39.60 -14.78
N GLU A 16 13.71 -39.09 -15.77
CA GLU A 16 14.18 -38.05 -16.68
C GLU A 16 14.41 -36.72 -15.96
N GLN A 17 13.47 -36.29 -15.11
CA GLN A 17 13.68 -35.12 -14.24
C GLN A 17 14.94 -35.24 -13.38
N HIS A 18 15.20 -36.44 -12.84
CA HIS A 18 16.40 -36.68 -12.05
C HIS A 18 17.68 -36.61 -12.91
N ARG A 19 17.64 -37.04 -14.18
CA ARG A 19 18.75 -36.88 -15.13
C ARG A 19 19.01 -35.40 -15.44
N GLU A 20 17.96 -34.63 -15.73
CA GLU A 20 18.04 -33.19 -15.96
C GLU A 20 18.69 -32.47 -14.76
N LEU A 21 18.25 -32.81 -13.53
CA LEU A 21 18.83 -32.26 -12.32
C LEU A 21 20.32 -32.58 -12.21
N ARG A 22 20.72 -33.83 -12.46
CA ARG A 22 22.14 -34.23 -12.43
C ARG A 22 22.95 -33.50 -13.48
N ASP A 23 22.38 -33.22 -14.64
CA ASP A 23 23.04 -32.43 -15.68
C ASP A 23 23.23 -30.98 -15.24
N MET A 24 22.22 -30.36 -14.62
CA MET A 24 22.36 -29.02 -14.03
C MET A 24 23.42 -28.97 -12.92
N VAL A 25 23.46 -30.00 -12.05
CA VAL A 25 24.49 -30.12 -11.01
C VAL A 25 25.87 -30.28 -11.62
N ARG A 26 26.00 -31.03 -12.72
CA ARG A 26 27.28 -31.19 -13.44
C ARG A 26 27.76 -29.85 -14.01
N ILE A 27 26.88 -29.09 -14.66
CA ILE A 27 27.18 -27.74 -15.16
C ILE A 27 27.59 -26.83 -13.99
N ALA A 28 26.86 -26.87 -12.88
CA ALA A 28 27.17 -26.06 -11.70
C ALA A 28 28.53 -26.41 -11.07
N ALA A 29 28.90 -27.69 -11.04
CA ALA A 29 30.15 -28.14 -10.44
C ALA A 29 31.36 -27.87 -11.34
N TRP A 30 31.22 -28.04 -12.65
CA TRP A 30 32.37 -28.08 -13.58
C TRP A 30 32.45 -26.89 -14.54
N GLU A 31 31.32 -26.33 -14.97
CA GLU A 31 31.30 -25.21 -15.93
C GLU A 31 31.18 -23.85 -15.24
N MET A 32 30.29 -23.71 -14.24
CA MET A 32 30.08 -22.43 -13.55
C MET A 32 31.36 -21.85 -12.93
N PRO A 33 32.28 -22.63 -12.31
CA PRO A 33 33.52 -22.06 -11.78
C PRO A 33 34.41 -21.42 -12.87
N LEU A 34 34.32 -21.90 -14.11
CA LEU A 34 35.07 -21.35 -15.24
C LEU A 34 34.62 -19.93 -15.59
N LEU A 35 33.37 -19.57 -15.29
CA LEU A 35 32.85 -18.20 -15.50
C LEU A 35 33.58 -17.16 -14.63
N THR A 36 34.23 -17.57 -13.53
CA THR A 36 35.06 -16.69 -12.71
C THR A 36 36.17 -16.04 -13.52
N THR A 37 36.70 -16.72 -14.53
CA THR A 37 37.74 -16.18 -15.41
C THR A 37 37.25 -15.01 -16.28
N LEU A 38 35.96 -14.95 -16.56
CA LEU A 38 35.31 -13.91 -17.35
C LEU A 38 34.71 -12.79 -16.48
N HIS A 39 34.89 -12.88 -15.16
CA HIS A 39 34.33 -11.91 -14.23
C HIS A 39 35.01 -10.54 -14.38
N GLN A 40 34.20 -9.49 -14.48
CA GLN A 40 34.64 -8.11 -14.37
C GLN A 40 34.08 -7.51 -13.08
N PRO A 41 34.92 -6.88 -12.23
CA PRO A 41 34.43 -6.27 -10.99
C PRO A 41 33.52 -5.09 -11.31
N PHE A 42 32.45 -4.93 -10.53
CA PHE A 42 31.55 -3.81 -10.70
C PHE A 42 32.20 -2.50 -10.25
N THR A 43 32.40 -1.58 -11.19
CA THR A 43 32.81 -0.21 -10.91
C THR A 43 31.58 0.71 -10.95
N PRO A 44 31.26 1.45 -9.88
CA PRO A 44 30.13 2.36 -9.89
C PRO A 44 30.36 3.47 -10.94
N PRO A 45 29.38 3.76 -11.82
CA PRO A 45 29.53 4.82 -12.81
C PRO A 45 29.55 6.19 -12.12
N ASP A 46 30.50 7.05 -12.48
CA ASP A 46 30.50 8.44 -12.04
C ASP A 46 29.32 9.17 -12.70
N ARG A 47 28.37 9.62 -11.87
CA ARG A 47 27.15 10.30 -12.31
C ARG A 47 27.42 11.65 -12.98
N LYS A 48 28.59 12.25 -12.71
CA LYS A 48 29.02 13.50 -13.35
C LYS A 48 29.47 13.28 -14.79
N ALA A 49 30.24 12.21 -15.03
CA ALA A 49 30.73 11.85 -16.35
C ALA A 49 29.66 11.15 -17.20
N LEU A 50 28.85 10.27 -16.58
CA LEU A 50 27.81 9.48 -17.23
C LEU A 50 26.45 9.76 -16.57
N PRO A 51 25.82 10.91 -16.85
CA PRO A 51 24.57 11.33 -16.20
C PRO A 51 23.33 10.56 -16.68
N LEU A 52 23.41 9.88 -17.83
CA LEU A 52 22.29 9.18 -18.47
C LEU A 52 22.23 7.71 -18.06
N ARG A 53 21.05 7.26 -17.62
CA ARG A 53 20.74 5.85 -17.34
C ARG A 53 19.83 5.29 -18.43
N TRP A 54 20.32 4.31 -19.18
CA TRP A 54 19.56 3.61 -20.21
C TRP A 54 19.02 2.28 -19.68
N ARG A 55 17.77 1.94 -20.03
CA ARG A 55 17.13 0.67 -19.69
C ARG A 55 16.62 -0.02 -20.95
N TYR A 56 17.10 -1.24 -21.15
CA TYR A 56 16.71 -2.16 -22.21
C TYR A 56 15.92 -3.33 -21.60
N THR A 57 15.01 -3.90 -22.37
CA THR A 57 14.19 -5.05 -21.94
C THR A 57 14.27 -6.14 -22.98
N THR A 58 14.67 -7.34 -22.56
CA THR A 58 14.86 -8.53 -23.42
C THR A 58 14.04 -9.69 -22.84
N TYR A 59 13.42 -10.49 -23.71
CA TYR A 59 12.55 -11.62 -23.35
C TYR A 59 13.17 -12.98 -23.70
N MET A 60 14.51 -13.04 -23.77
CA MET A 60 15.32 -14.26 -23.89
C MET A 60 14.76 -15.33 -24.85
N GLY A 61 14.70 -14.99 -26.14
CA GLY A 61 14.24 -15.89 -27.20
C GLY A 61 12.81 -15.61 -27.69
N GLU A 62 11.99 -14.94 -26.90
CA GLU A 62 10.62 -14.60 -27.29
C GLU A 62 10.53 -13.25 -28.03
N HIS A 63 9.71 -13.22 -29.08
CA HIS A 63 9.38 -11.98 -29.78
C HIS A 63 8.29 -11.21 -29.03
N HIS A 64 8.68 -10.23 -28.22
CA HIS A 64 7.73 -9.37 -27.51
C HIS A 64 7.74 -7.93 -28.07
N PRO A 65 6.58 -7.30 -28.35
CA PRO A 65 6.52 -5.95 -28.91
C PRO A 65 7.15 -4.88 -28.00
N ALA A 66 7.12 -5.07 -26.68
CA ALA A 66 7.74 -4.15 -25.73
C ALA A 66 9.27 -4.18 -25.74
N SER A 67 9.91 -5.20 -26.33
CA SER A 67 11.38 -5.28 -26.45
C SER A 67 11.98 -4.06 -27.16
N ARG A 68 11.20 -3.41 -28.04
CA ARG A 68 11.63 -2.24 -28.81
C ARG A 68 11.74 -0.95 -27.98
N LYS A 69 11.19 -0.94 -26.74
CA LYS A 69 11.11 0.23 -25.87
C LYS A 69 12.40 0.42 -25.07
N VAL A 70 13.11 1.54 -25.31
CA VAL A 70 14.34 1.89 -24.56
C VAL A 70 14.13 3.10 -23.65
N VAL A 71 14.16 2.97 -22.33
CA VAL A 71 13.91 4.11 -21.42
C VAL A 71 15.22 4.82 -21.09
N VAL A 72 15.24 6.16 -21.11
CA VAL A 72 16.35 6.97 -20.60
C VAL A 72 15.89 7.76 -19.38
N GLU A 73 16.72 7.81 -18.35
CA GLU A 73 16.47 8.54 -17.13
C GLU A 73 17.73 9.31 -16.75
N PHE A 74 17.59 10.58 -16.38
CA PHE A 74 18.70 11.39 -15.92
C PHE A 74 18.21 12.45 -14.93
N GLN A 75 19.13 12.96 -14.11
CA GLN A 75 18.83 14.07 -13.21
C GLN A 75 19.38 15.38 -13.82
N PRO A 76 18.56 16.44 -13.94
CA PRO A 76 19.02 17.74 -14.46
C PRO A 76 20.24 18.29 -13.70
N ALA A 77 20.37 17.95 -12.41
CA ALA A 77 21.48 18.38 -11.56
C ALA A 77 22.84 17.76 -11.92
N HIS A 78 22.85 16.58 -12.58
CA HIS A 78 24.10 15.90 -12.95
C HIS A 78 24.70 16.44 -14.24
N ILE A 79 23.96 17.24 -15.01
CA ILE A 79 24.46 17.91 -16.21
C ILE A 79 25.16 19.20 -15.78
N GLN A 80 26.49 19.17 -15.73
CA GLN A 80 27.30 20.28 -15.20
C GLN A 80 27.33 21.50 -16.11
N SER A 81 27.12 21.33 -17.42
CA SER A 81 27.20 22.41 -18.42
C SER A 81 26.08 23.46 -18.32
N LEU A 82 25.06 23.23 -17.49
CA LEU A 82 23.89 24.10 -17.42
C LEU A 82 23.89 24.98 -16.16
N THR A 83 23.63 26.27 -16.35
CA THR A 83 23.37 27.22 -15.27
C THR A 83 21.97 26.99 -14.64
N PRO A 84 21.70 27.48 -13.41
CA PRO A 84 20.40 27.33 -12.77
C PRO A 84 19.17 27.74 -13.62
N PRO A 85 19.15 28.87 -14.35
CA PRO A 85 18.01 29.22 -15.21
C PRO A 85 17.84 28.25 -16.39
N GLN A 86 18.96 27.82 -17.00
CA GLN A 86 18.94 26.85 -18.10
C GLN A 86 18.44 25.48 -17.65
N ARG A 87 18.75 25.07 -16.40
CA ARG A 87 18.18 23.85 -15.79
C ARG A 87 16.67 23.95 -15.59
N ALA A 88 16.18 25.11 -15.15
CA ALA A 88 14.75 25.34 -15.01
C ALA A 88 14.04 25.31 -16.38
N LYS A 89 14.66 25.86 -17.42
CA LYS A 89 14.21 25.78 -18.82
C LYS A 89 14.12 24.31 -19.29
N LEU A 90 15.17 23.52 -19.07
CA LEU A 90 15.18 22.08 -19.40
C LEU A 90 14.02 21.29 -18.76
N CYS A 91 13.72 21.56 -17.49
CA CYS A 91 12.63 20.89 -16.78
C CYS A 91 11.25 21.17 -17.40
N LYS A 92 11.06 22.34 -18.03
CA LYS A 92 9.79 22.72 -18.69
C LYS A 92 9.62 22.03 -20.05
N LEU A 93 10.72 21.78 -20.75
CA LEU A 93 10.71 21.26 -22.13
C LEU A 93 10.60 19.73 -22.25
N ALA A 94 10.77 18.98 -21.15
CA ALA A 94 10.93 17.51 -21.15
C ALA A 94 9.68 16.68 -21.55
N ALA A 95 8.62 17.28 -22.10
CA ALA A 95 7.31 16.65 -22.25
C ALA A 95 7.13 15.70 -23.46
N GLN A 96 8.05 15.61 -24.44
CA GLN A 96 7.75 14.88 -25.69
C GLN A 96 8.88 14.03 -26.33
N ASN A 97 8.50 12.75 -26.58
CA ASN A 97 8.91 11.81 -27.66
C ASN A 97 10.23 11.01 -27.59
N LYS A 98 10.22 9.83 -28.24
CA LYS A 98 11.12 8.68 -28.01
C LYS A 98 11.78 8.10 -29.28
N ARG A 99 12.96 7.45 -29.12
CA ARG A 99 14.00 7.03 -30.11
C ARG A 99 14.76 8.20 -30.75
N PHE A 100 14.01 9.27 -30.99
CA PHE A 100 14.37 10.68 -30.86
C PHE A 100 15.28 10.96 -29.63
N LEU A 101 15.24 10.17 -28.55
CA LEU A 101 15.77 10.51 -27.21
C LEU A 101 17.21 11.05 -27.13
N GLY A 102 18.17 10.48 -27.87
CA GLY A 102 19.54 11.00 -27.87
C GLY A 102 19.58 12.41 -28.47
N ASP A 103 19.05 12.53 -29.68
CA ASP A 103 18.90 13.81 -30.40
C ASP A 103 17.96 14.77 -29.67
N THR A 104 16.92 14.29 -28.98
CA THR A 104 16.02 15.09 -28.15
C THR A 104 16.78 15.67 -26.99
N ILE A 105 17.56 14.87 -26.28
CA ILE A 105 18.35 15.35 -25.15
C ILE A 105 19.33 16.41 -25.67
N GLN A 106 20.00 16.17 -26.80
CA GLN A 106 20.86 17.18 -27.41
C GLN A 106 20.11 18.46 -27.79
N LYS A 107 18.92 18.37 -28.41
CA LYS A 107 18.06 19.52 -28.74
C LYS A 107 17.59 20.26 -27.50
N LEU A 108 17.17 19.52 -26.47
CA LEU A 108 16.75 20.08 -25.19
C LEU A 108 17.92 20.77 -24.48
N LEU A 109 19.13 20.24 -24.60
CA LEU A 109 20.34 20.86 -24.05
C LEU A 109 20.72 22.12 -24.82
N ALA A 110 20.67 22.09 -26.15
CA ALA A 110 20.92 23.24 -27.00
C ALA A 110 19.92 24.37 -26.69
N GLU A 111 18.63 24.06 -26.72
CA GLU A 111 17.57 25.01 -26.38
C GLU A 111 17.69 25.52 -24.94
N ALA A 112 18.07 24.65 -23.99
CA ALA A 112 18.33 25.09 -22.63
C ALA A 112 19.52 26.04 -22.53
N GLN A 113 20.54 25.92 -23.40
CA GLN A 113 21.72 26.79 -23.42
C GLN A 113 21.44 28.14 -24.08
N ASP A 114 20.48 28.21 -25.00
CA ASP A 114 20.08 29.43 -25.71
C ASP A 114 19.57 30.51 -24.74
N THR A 115 20.22 31.68 -24.76
CA THR A 115 19.96 32.82 -23.86
C THR A 115 18.87 33.77 -24.36
N THR A 116 18.33 33.53 -25.56
CA THR A 116 17.29 34.35 -26.20
C THR A 116 16.00 34.39 -25.39
N ASP A 117 15.55 33.25 -24.87
CA ASP A 117 14.40 33.14 -23.97
C ASP A 117 14.70 32.21 -22.79
N THR A 118 14.57 32.74 -21.57
CA THR A 118 14.91 32.04 -20.32
C THR A 118 13.69 31.48 -19.59
N PHE A 119 12.47 31.85 -20.01
CA PHE A 119 11.21 31.49 -19.34
C PHE A 119 11.18 31.83 -17.83
N ALA A 120 11.84 32.90 -17.38
CA ALA A 120 11.91 33.23 -15.95
C ALA A 120 10.54 33.63 -15.34
N ASP A 121 9.65 34.12 -16.19
CA ASP A 121 8.27 34.53 -15.92
C ASP A 121 7.30 33.35 -15.75
N VAL A 122 7.58 32.21 -16.38
CA VAL A 122 6.70 31.03 -16.33
C VAL A 122 7.05 30.13 -15.11
N PRO A 123 6.12 29.87 -14.18
CA PRO A 123 6.38 28.95 -13.06
C PRO A 123 6.49 27.48 -13.54
N LEU A 124 7.20 26.65 -12.78
CA LEU A 124 7.30 25.21 -13.07
C LEU A 124 5.95 24.53 -12.83
N ASP A 125 5.37 23.92 -13.87
CA ASP A 125 4.13 23.16 -13.75
C ASP A 125 4.36 21.79 -13.08
N THR A 126 3.89 21.63 -11.84
CA THR A 126 3.94 20.37 -11.08
C THR A 126 2.60 19.62 -11.04
N ARG A 127 1.58 20.03 -11.79
CA ARG A 127 0.22 19.45 -11.72
C ARG A 127 0.16 17.98 -12.12
N HIS A 128 1.03 17.56 -13.03
CA HIS A 128 1.15 16.17 -13.47
C HIS A 128 1.74 15.24 -12.38
N VAL A 129 2.39 15.81 -11.34
CA VAL A 129 3.01 15.04 -10.25
C VAL A 129 2.06 14.96 -9.06
N LYS A 130 1.45 13.78 -8.86
CA LYS A 130 0.66 13.50 -7.65
C LYS A 130 1.59 13.21 -6.47
N ARG A 131 1.75 14.17 -5.55
CA ARG A 131 2.53 13.99 -4.32
C ARG A 131 1.69 13.28 -3.26
N THR A 132 2.13 12.11 -2.82
CA THR A 132 1.51 11.41 -1.69
C THR A 132 2.25 11.77 -0.40
N PRO A 133 1.56 12.32 0.62
CA PRO A 133 2.20 12.57 1.91
C PRO A 133 2.59 11.24 2.55
N LYS A 134 3.84 11.13 2.99
CA LYS A 134 4.32 9.95 3.73
C LYS A 134 4.23 10.28 5.22
N PRO A 135 3.25 9.73 5.97
CA PRO A 135 3.20 9.94 7.41
C PRO A 135 4.49 9.38 8.03
N LYS A 136 5.08 10.13 8.95
CA LYS A 136 6.24 9.70 9.72
C LYS A 136 5.78 9.39 11.13
N PHE A 137 6.45 8.44 11.77
CA PHE A 137 6.22 8.20 13.18
C PHE A 137 6.48 9.50 13.96
N PRO A 138 5.51 9.99 14.76
CA PRO A 138 5.69 11.19 15.57
C PRO A 138 6.89 11.03 16.49
N ARG A 139 7.79 12.02 16.48
CA ARG A 139 8.98 11.96 17.34
C ARG A 139 8.60 12.01 18.83
N GLU A 140 7.52 12.70 19.17
CA GLU A 140 6.98 12.76 20.54
C GLU A 140 6.49 11.42 21.10
N TRP A 141 6.22 10.42 20.22
CA TRP A 141 5.82 9.08 20.66
C TRP A 141 7.01 8.16 20.90
N LEU A 142 8.23 8.61 20.60
CA LEU A 142 9.42 7.87 20.94
C LEU A 142 9.48 7.75 22.46
N LEU A 143 9.52 6.51 22.94
CA LEU A 143 9.50 6.19 24.37
C LEU A 143 10.90 6.42 24.98
N THR A 144 11.34 7.67 24.98
CA THR A 144 12.57 8.14 25.63
C THR A 144 12.47 7.97 27.14
N ALA A 145 13.61 7.98 27.84
CA ALA A 145 13.62 7.87 29.30
C ALA A 145 12.79 9.00 29.96
N GLU A 146 12.93 10.22 29.46
CA GLU A 146 12.14 11.38 29.88
C GLU A 146 10.64 11.15 29.67
N ARG A 147 10.26 10.67 28.48
CA ARG A 147 8.86 10.40 28.15
C ARG A 147 8.25 9.30 29.03
N LYS A 148 9.04 8.28 29.40
CA LYS A 148 8.59 7.25 30.35
C LYS A 148 8.28 7.85 31.71
N ALA A 149 9.17 8.69 32.24
CA ALA A 149 8.96 9.37 33.52
C ALA A 149 7.74 10.29 33.50
N GLU A 150 7.53 11.02 32.40
CA GLU A 150 6.32 11.83 32.19
C GLU A 150 5.04 10.97 32.23
N LEU A 151 5.05 9.84 31.52
CA LEU A 151 3.90 8.93 31.46
C LEU A 151 3.61 8.28 32.82
N GLU A 152 4.65 7.93 33.58
CA GLU A 152 4.51 7.43 34.95
C GLU A 152 3.92 8.50 35.87
N GLY A 153 4.35 9.76 35.75
CA GLY A 153 3.78 10.89 36.47
C GLY A 153 2.29 11.12 36.16
N LEU A 154 1.93 11.07 34.88
CA LEU A 154 0.54 11.21 34.42
C LEU A 154 -0.34 10.08 34.98
N ARG A 155 0.08 8.82 34.83
CA ARG A 155 -0.66 7.65 35.36
C ARG A 155 -0.85 7.73 36.87
N ARG A 156 0.18 8.18 37.60
CA ARG A 156 0.10 8.34 39.06
C ARG A 156 -0.92 9.41 39.45
N ARG A 157 -0.97 10.52 38.71
CA ARG A 157 -1.96 11.59 38.95
C ARG A 157 -3.38 11.10 38.68
N GLU A 158 -3.60 10.44 37.55
CA GLU A 158 -4.90 9.88 37.18
C GLU A 158 -5.41 8.90 38.24
N LEU A 159 -4.55 7.99 38.72
CA LEU A 159 -4.90 7.03 39.77
C LEU A 159 -5.35 7.70 41.07
N LEU A 160 -4.69 8.79 41.48
CA LEU A 160 -5.08 9.55 42.68
C LEU A 160 -6.43 10.25 42.49
N GLU A 161 -6.68 10.82 41.31
CA GLU A 161 -7.96 11.45 40.99
C GLU A 161 -9.10 10.42 40.94
N GLU A 162 -8.86 9.23 40.39
CA GLU A 162 -9.81 8.12 40.41
C GLU A 162 -10.08 7.62 41.83
N GLY A 163 -9.04 7.42 42.65
CA GLY A 163 -9.19 7.03 44.05
C GLY A 163 -10.08 8.00 44.84
N ARG A 164 -9.88 9.31 44.65
CA ARG A 164 -10.74 10.35 45.25
C ARG A 164 -12.20 10.25 44.81
N LYS A 165 -12.45 9.93 43.53
CA LYS A 165 -13.82 9.75 43.02
C LYS A 165 -14.49 8.51 43.60
N VAL A 166 -13.73 7.44 43.81
CA VAL A 166 -14.22 6.21 44.47
C VAL A 166 -14.58 6.50 45.92
N GLU A 167 -13.69 7.14 46.68
CA GLU A 167 -13.94 7.52 48.08
C GLU A 167 -15.17 8.44 48.22
N GLY A 168 -15.36 9.34 47.24
CA GLY A 168 -16.54 10.20 47.17
C GLY A 168 -17.81 9.54 46.64
N ASN A 169 -17.84 8.23 46.36
CA ASN A 169 -18.94 7.52 45.68
C ASN A 169 -19.41 8.19 44.36
N LEU A 170 -18.54 8.98 43.73
CA LEU A 170 -18.79 9.70 42.48
C LEU A 170 -18.40 8.87 41.25
N LEU A 171 -17.81 7.69 41.45
CA LEU A 171 -17.45 6.77 40.38
C LEU A 171 -18.71 6.06 39.87
N VAL A 172 -19.21 6.50 38.71
CA VAL A 172 -20.37 5.89 38.06
C VAL A 172 -19.94 4.64 37.28
N SER A 173 -20.39 3.47 37.72
CA SER A 173 -20.31 2.24 36.92
C SER A 173 -21.52 2.17 35.97
N GLY A 174 -21.28 2.24 34.66
CA GLY A 174 -22.34 2.15 33.66
C GLY A 174 -23.10 0.82 33.71
N VAL A 175 -22.39 -0.30 33.95
CA VAL A 175 -23.02 -1.62 34.11
C VAL A 175 -23.89 -1.66 35.37
N GLY A 176 -23.38 -1.14 36.49
CA GLY A 176 -24.13 -1.07 37.75
C GLY A 176 -25.39 -0.22 37.63
N ALA A 177 -25.32 0.92 36.92
CA ALA A 177 -26.48 1.77 36.66
C ALA A 177 -27.54 1.06 35.79
N ILE A 178 -27.10 0.29 34.78
CA ILE A 178 -28.01 -0.49 33.92
C ILE A 178 -28.68 -1.62 34.72
N GLU A 179 -27.94 -2.34 35.56
CA GLU A 179 -28.48 -3.42 36.39
C GLU A 179 -29.47 -2.90 37.43
N GLN A 180 -29.17 -1.76 38.06
CA GLN A 180 -30.09 -1.08 38.96
C GLN A 180 -31.37 -0.65 38.25
N GLN A 181 -31.26 -0.07 37.05
CA GLN A 181 -32.42 0.33 36.25
C GLN A 181 -33.26 -0.90 35.84
N ARG A 182 -32.62 -1.98 35.39
CA ARG A 182 -33.31 -3.26 35.08
C ARG A 182 -34.02 -3.84 36.29
N ALA A 183 -33.43 -3.75 37.48
CA ALA A 183 -34.05 -4.21 38.71
C ALA A 183 -35.25 -3.33 39.12
N ILE A 184 -35.18 -2.01 38.91
CA ILE A 184 -36.31 -1.08 39.13
C ILE A 184 -37.44 -1.38 38.16
N ASP A 185 -37.14 -1.56 36.87
CA ASP A 185 -38.12 -1.88 35.83
C ASP A 185 -38.78 -3.25 36.08
N ALA A 186 -38.00 -4.24 36.52
CA ALA A 186 -38.51 -5.55 36.91
C ALA A 186 -39.45 -5.46 38.13
N LYS A 187 -39.09 -4.71 39.17
CA LYS A 187 -39.95 -4.50 40.35
C LYS A 187 -41.23 -3.72 40.01
N ARG A 188 -41.14 -2.74 39.12
CA ARG A 188 -42.30 -1.98 38.62
C ARG A 188 -43.26 -2.86 37.81
N ALA A 189 -42.77 -3.93 37.20
CA ALA A 189 -43.60 -4.93 36.53
C ALA A 189 -44.25 -5.94 37.51
N GLU A 190 -43.67 -6.13 38.70
CA GLU A 190 -44.17 -7.04 39.74
C GLU A 190 -45.23 -6.42 40.67
N GLU A 191 -45.27 -5.10 40.82
CA GLU A 191 -46.41 -4.43 41.48
C GLU A 191 -47.67 -4.64 40.63
N PRO A 192 -48.70 -5.37 41.11
CA PRO A 192 -49.92 -5.53 40.34
C PRO A 192 -50.57 -4.15 40.25
N VAL A 193 -50.76 -3.66 39.02
CA VAL A 193 -51.71 -2.59 38.72
C VAL A 193 -53.07 -3.08 39.25
N MET A 194 -53.39 -2.68 40.48
CA MET A 194 -54.70 -2.85 41.08
C MET A 194 -55.72 -2.31 40.09
N ALA A 195 -56.63 -3.20 39.70
CA ALA A 195 -57.61 -3.04 38.65
C ALA A 195 -58.33 -1.67 38.68
N GLU A 196 -58.07 -0.82 37.69
CA GLU A 196 -59.14 0.01 37.12
C GLU A 196 -59.83 -0.82 36.03
N ALA A 197 -61.10 -1.15 36.29
CA ALA A 197 -61.95 -1.86 35.35
C ALA A 197 -62.05 -1.10 34.02
N ARG A 198 -61.35 -1.58 32.98
CA ARG A 198 -61.69 -1.22 31.60
C ARG A 198 -63.08 -1.78 31.29
N GLN A 199 -64.04 -0.89 31.06
CA GLN A 199 -65.37 -1.27 30.60
C GLN A 199 -65.30 -2.08 29.29
N PRO A 200 -66.18 -3.08 29.10
CA PRO A 200 -66.21 -3.84 27.86
C PRO A 200 -66.69 -2.95 26.71
N VAL A 201 -65.86 -2.83 25.68
CA VAL A 201 -66.22 -2.16 24.43
C VAL A 201 -67.26 -3.04 23.70
N GLY A 202 -68.38 -2.44 23.32
CA GLY A 202 -69.53 -3.13 22.72
C GLY A 202 -69.19 -3.90 21.45
N ARG A 203 -69.80 -5.09 21.31
CA ARG A 203 -69.76 -5.95 20.12
C ARG A 203 -70.23 -5.19 18.87
N GLY A 204 -69.28 -4.76 18.04
CA GLY A 204 -69.54 -4.27 16.69
C GLY A 204 -69.98 -5.40 15.76
N LYS A 205 -71.09 -5.17 15.03
CA LYS A 205 -71.72 -6.10 14.10
C LYS A 205 -70.77 -6.57 12.99
N MET A 206 -70.78 -7.89 12.78
CA MET A 206 -70.11 -8.61 11.70
C MET A 206 -70.73 -8.23 10.34
N GLY A 207 -69.99 -7.48 9.52
CA GLY A 207 -70.28 -7.26 8.10
C GLY A 207 -69.58 -8.32 7.25
N ARG A 208 -70.29 -8.89 6.28
CA ARG A 208 -69.90 -10.05 5.45
C ARG A 208 -69.12 -9.62 4.19
N LYS A 209 -68.07 -10.39 3.86
CA LYS A 209 -67.37 -10.62 2.55
C LYS A 209 -66.60 -9.41 1.98
N GLU A 210 -65.41 -9.55 1.38
CA GLU A 210 -65.09 -10.41 0.22
C GLU A 210 -63.63 -10.93 0.20
N MET A 211 -63.44 -11.99 -0.59
CA MET A 211 -62.16 -12.60 -0.94
C MET A 211 -61.33 -11.70 -1.86
N GLY A 212 -60.01 -11.68 -1.70
CA GLY A 212 -59.14 -11.03 -2.68
C GLY A 212 -57.66 -11.05 -2.36
N GLN A 213 -57.02 -12.18 -2.65
CA GLN A 213 -55.67 -12.34 -3.20
C GLN A 213 -54.43 -11.84 -2.44
N GLN A 214 -53.47 -12.78 -2.36
CA GLN A 214 -52.06 -12.64 -1.99
C GLN A 214 -51.35 -11.49 -2.72
N ARG A 215 -50.40 -10.84 -2.04
CA ARG A 215 -49.08 -10.56 -2.65
C ARG A 215 -47.97 -10.34 -1.64
N VAL A 216 -46.95 -11.16 -1.80
CA VAL A 216 -45.56 -11.02 -1.35
C VAL A 216 -44.95 -9.73 -1.90
N GLN A 217 -44.21 -8.97 -1.10
CA GLN A 217 -43.01 -8.21 -1.49
C GLN A 217 -42.09 -8.11 -0.25
N ARG A 218 -40.92 -8.76 -0.32
CA ARG A 218 -39.55 -8.21 -0.51
C ARG A 218 -38.90 -7.72 0.78
#